data_AF-A0A0G1DEC2-F1
#
_entry.id   AF-A0A0G1DEC2-F1
#
_cell.length_a   1.000
_cell.length_b   1.000
_cell.length_c   1.000
_cell.angle_alpha   90.00
_cell.angle_beta   90.00
_cell.angle_gamma   90.00
#
_symmetry.space_group_name_H-M   'P 1'
#
loop_
_entity.id
_entity.type
_entity.pdbx_description
1 polymer ?
#
loop_
_entity_poly.entity_id
_entity_poly.type
_entity_poly.pdbx_seq_one_letter_code
_entity_poly.pdbx_strand_id
1 'polypeptide(L)'
;MNIKKFLVGVSAGAVMLGTLAIPALAAKGQPPIKVGPVAITGAEDIGTCNNVWAVDSYDKFYTLTLNNDGTYNLQVNYKNGIFVSQAGSSPGACESGSDNGNTIAAGVTGKLHAEWNRTVTAATAPNQSPGCGVNNETCPSASSFLNTVFGADNWTGGDWSAVGYYNGNNNGTWFDTLTNWPLNDRGDITGS
;
A
#
# COMPACT_ATOMS: atom_id res chain seq x y z
N MET A 1 52.32 43.04 -48.68
CA MET A 1 52.62 43.32 -47.26
C MET A 1 51.63 42.53 -46.39
N ASN A 2 52.14 41.53 -45.65
CA ASN A 2 51.59 40.76 -44.50
C ASN A 2 50.10 40.27 -44.50
N ILE A 3 49.81 38.95 -44.51
CA ILE A 3 49.70 38.00 -43.34
C ILE A 3 48.50 38.36 -42.42
N LYS A 4 47.50 37.52 -42.02
CA LYS A 4 47.34 36.06 -41.81
C LYS A 4 45.85 35.70 -41.56
N LYS A 5 45.49 34.45 -41.90
CA LYS A 5 44.68 33.42 -41.18
C LYS A 5 43.15 33.55 -40.96
N PHE A 6 42.44 32.64 -41.65
CA PHE A 6 41.40 31.68 -41.21
C PHE A 6 40.80 31.83 -39.80
N LEU A 7 39.46 31.71 -39.71
CA LEU A 7 38.80 30.77 -38.80
C LEU A 7 37.35 30.49 -39.23
N VAL A 8 37.04 29.20 -39.20
CA VAL A 8 35.76 28.51 -39.49
C VAL A 8 34.77 28.75 -38.34
N GLY A 9 33.50 29.01 -38.66
CA GLY A 9 32.40 29.09 -37.69
C GLY A 9 31.37 27.97 -37.92
N VAL A 10 31.50 26.90 -37.14
CA VAL A 10 30.49 25.87 -36.80
C VAL A 10 29.92 26.34 -35.44
N SER A 11 28.66 26.24 -35.01
CA SER A 11 27.52 25.34 -35.23
C SER A 11 26.30 25.98 -34.57
N ALA A 12 25.09 25.74 -35.10
CA ALA A 12 23.85 25.89 -34.37
C ALA A 12 23.69 24.75 -33.35
N GLY A 13 23.33 25.07 -32.11
CA GLY A 13 23.04 24.09 -31.07
C GLY A 13 22.07 24.69 -30.05
N ALA A 14 20.78 24.38 -30.19
CA ALA A 14 19.76 24.72 -29.22
C ALA A 14 19.99 23.88 -27.94
N VAL A 15 20.26 24.54 -26.82
CA VAL A 15 20.37 23.90 -25.51
C VAL A 15 18.94 23.76 -24.95
N MET A 16 18.40 22.54 -25.01
CA MET A 16 17.22 22.14 -24.25
C MET A 16 17.59 22.15 -22.76
N LEU A 17 17.06 23.11 -22.01
CA LEU A 17 17.08 23.15 -20.55
C LEU A 17 16.16 22.04 -20.02
N GLY A 18 16.70 20.82 -19.87
CA GLY A 18 16.05 19.77 -19.10
C GLY A 18 16.12 20.13 -17.61
N THR A 19 14.97 20.37 -16.98
CA THR A 19 14.88 20.50 -15.53
C THR A 19 15.23 19.16 -14.89
N LEU A 20 16.46 19.02 -14.39
CA LEU A 20 16.81 17.95 -13.48
C LEU A 20 15.95 18.14 -12.21
N ALA A 21 15.00 17.24 -11.98
CA ALA A 21 14.37 17.11 -10.68
C ALA A 21 15.48 16.79 -9.68
N ILE A 22 15.87 17.78 -8.88
CA ILE A 22 16.79 17.56 -7.77
C ILE A 22 15.98 16.76 -6.75
N PRO A 23 16.33 15.50 -6.45
CA PRO A 23 15.67 14.81 -5.35
C PRO A 23 15.85 15.68 -4.11
N ALA A 24 14.75 16.05 -3.46
CA ALA A 24 14.81 16.81 -2.22
C ALA A 24 15.82 16.13 -1.29
N LEU A 25 16.89 16.85 -0.93
CA LEU A 25 17.98 16.33 -0.10
C LEU A 25 17.39 15.84 1.23
N ALA A 26 17.14 14.53 1.31
CA ALA A 26 16.58 13.90 2.48
C ALA A 26 17.63 13.95 3.61
N ALA A 27 17.32 14.70 4.66
CA ALA A 27 18.22 14.81 5.81
C ALA A 27 18.20 13.50 6.61
N LYS A 28 19.36 12.85 6.77
CA LYS A 28 19.52 11.70 7.67
C LYS A 28 19.04 12.06 9.07
N GLY A 29 18.20 11.20 9.67
CA GLY A 29 17.70 11.37 11.04
C GLY A 29 16.29 11.96 11.18
N GLN A 30 15.52 12.08 10.09
CA GLN A 30 14.09 12.43 10.20
C GLN A 30 13.31 11.33 10.97
N PRO A 31 12.48 11.71 11.96
CA PRO A 31 11.64 10.75 12.65
C PRO A 31 10.59 10.17 11.69
N PRO A 32 10.12 8.92 11.92
CA PRO A 32 9.03 8.37 11.14
C PRO A 32 7.74 9.19 11.30
N ILE A 33 7.04 9.42 10.20
CA ILE A 33 5.70 10.03 10.21
C ILE A 33 4.69 8.94 10.51
N LYS A 34 3.86 9.14 11.53
CA LYS A 34 2.88 8.15 12.00
C LYS A 34 1.48 8.76 12.02
N VAL A 35 0.51 8.04 11.47
CA VAL A 35 -0.91 8.40 11.50
C VAL A 35 -1.73 7.17 11.87
N GLY A 36 -2.64 7.32 12.82
CA GLY A 36 -3.57 6.28 13.23
C GLY A 36 -4.11 6.52 14.64
N PRO A 37 -5.23 5.87 15.01
CA PRO A 37 -6.03 4.97 14.18
C PRO A 37 -6.79 5.71 13.08
N VAL A 38 -6.94 5.09 11.91
CA VAL A 38 -7.90 5.49 10.87
C VAL A 38 -8.95 4.39 10.78
N ALA A 39 -10.15 4.69 11.24
CA ALA A 39 -11.24 3.72 11.28
C ALA A 39 -11.76 3.44 9.86
N ILE A 40 -11.79 2.16 9.50
CA ILE A 40 -12.40 1.67 8.26
C ILE A 40 -13.54 0.75 8.65
N THR A 41 -14.71 0.98 8.06
CA THR A 41 -15.92 0.20 8.31
C THR A 41 -16.55 -0.19 7.00
N GLY A 42 -16.95 -1.46 6.87
CA GLY A 42 -17.70 -1.90 5.71
C GLY A 42 -16.86 -2.11 4.44
N ALA A 43 -15.56 -2.42 4.59
CA ALA A 43 -14.70 -2.68 3.43
C ALA A 43 -14.98 -4.07 2.86
N GLU A 44 -15.38 -4.16 1.59
CA GLU A 44 -15.51 -5.45 0.91
C GLU A 44 -14.15 -6.13 0.78
N ASP A 45 -14.11 -7.43 1.08
CA ASP A 45 -12.90 -8.25 0.96
C ASP A 45 -13.09 -9.36 -0.08
N ILE A 46 -12.09 -9.55 -0.93
CA ILE A 46 -12.15 -10.37 -2.14
C ILE A 46 -11.36 -11.66 -1.90
N GLY A 47 -12.04 -12.80 -2.06
CA GLY A 47 -11.43 -14.11 -1.94
C GLY A 47 -10.70 -14.52 -3.22
N THR A 48 -10.03 -15.67 -3.18
CA THR A 48 -9.23 -16.18 -4.30
C THR A 48 -10.07 -16.52 -5.54
N CYS A 49 -11.39 -16.68 -5.39
CA CYS A 49 -12.34 -16.83 -6.50
C CYS A 49 -12.86 -15.51 -7.08
N ASN A 50 -12.27 -14.37 -6.72
CA ASN A 50 -12.68 -13.03 -7.17
C ASN A 50 -14.15 -12.69 -6.82
N ASN A 51 -14.67 -13.28 -5.74
CA ASN A 51 -15.94 -12.92 -5.13
C ASN A 51 -15.71 -12.12 -3.86
N VAL A 52 -16.65 -11.24 -3.50
CA VAL A 52 -16.67 -10.69 -2.15
C VAL A 52 -17.05 -11.81 -1.19
N TRP A 53 -16.15 -12.16 -0.27
CA TRP A 53 -16.36 -13.23 0.71
C TRP A 53 -16.68 -12.67 2.09
N ALA A 54 -16.26 -11.44 2.39
CA ALA A 54 -16.51 -10.79 3.66
C ALA A 54 -16.65 -9.27 3.54
N VAL A 55 -17.14 -8.68 4.63
CA VAL A 55 -17.12 -7.25 4.90
C VAL A 55 -16.31 -7.02 6.17
N ASP A 56 -15.28 -6.19 6.05
CA ASP A 56 -14.27 -5.95 7.05
C ASP A 56 -14.47 -4.60 7.76
N SER A 57 -14.05 -4.55 9.02
CA SER A 57 -13.87 -3.31 9.77
C SER A 57 -12.60 -3.38 10.59
N TYR A 58 -11.76 -2.36 10.52
CA TYR A 58 -10.43 -2.35 11.14
C TYR A 58 -9.87 -0.94 11.27
N ASP A 59 -8.83 -0.78 12.08
CA ASP A 59 -8.07 0.46 12.22
C ASP A 59 -6.78 0.38 11.41
N LYS A 60 -6.57 1.33 10.49
CA LYS A 60 -5.28 1.49 9.81
C LYS A 60 -4.32 2.34 10.64
N PHE A 61 -3.06 1.94 10.65
CA PHE A 61 -1.94 2.70 11.21
C PHE A 61 -0.84 2.82 10.15
N TYR A 62 -0.62 4.03 9.67
CA TYR A 62 0.44 4.38 8.74
C TYR A 62 1.73 4.70 9.49
N THR A 63 2.84 4.14 9.03
CA THR A 63 4.19 4.54 9.43
C THR A 63 5.02 4.73 8.17
N LEU A 64 5.49 5.96 7.95
CA LEU A 64 6.36 6.32 6.83
C LEU A 64 7.77 6.60 7.38
N THR A 65 8.73 5.77 6.98
CA THR A 65 10.12 5.85 7.46
C THR A 65 11.05 6.18 6.30
N LEU A 66 11.94 7.15 6.48
CA LEU A 66 12.97 7.48 5.49
C LEU A 66 14.05 6.39 5.46
N ASN A 67 14.38 5.90 4.26
CA ASN A 67 15.46 4.95 4.01
C ASN A 67 16.79 5.70 3.76
N ASN A 68 17.90 4.96 3.88
CA ASN A 68 19.24 5.53 3.66
C ASN A 68 19.51 5.97 2.21
N ASP A 69 18.73 5.48 1.25
CA ASP A 69 18.85 5.79 -0.18
C ASP A 69 18.00 6.99 -0.62
N GLY A 70 17.28 7.63 0.31
CA GLY A 70 16.40 8.77 0.04
C GLY A 70 14.97 8.39 -0.34
N THR A 71 14.64 7.10 -0.46
CA THR A 71 13.26 6.63 -0.57
C THR A 71 12.60 6.52 0.81
N TYR A 72 11.32 6.19 0.85
CA TYR A 72 10.58 5.93 2.09
C TYR A 72 10.00 4.52 2.08
N ASN A 73 9.97 3.86 3.23
CA ASN A 73 9.14 2.69 3.45
C ASN A 73 7.80 3.13 4.06
N LEU A 74 6.70 2.85 3.38
CA LEU A 74 5.36 2.97 3.93
C LEU A 74 4.91 1.61 4.44
N GLN A 75 4.75 1.49 5.75
CA GLN A 75 4.08 0.38 6.41
C GLN A 75 2.66 0.78 6.80
N VAL A 76 1.68 -0.09 6.54
CA VAL A 76 0.29 0.05 6.97
C VAL A 76 -0.10 -1.19 7.75
N ASN A 77 -0.41 -1.00 9.04
CA ASN A 77 -0.89 -2.08 9.90
C ASN A 77 -2.40 -1.98 10.05
N TYR A 78 -3.12 -3.09 9.82
CA TYR A 78 -4.55 -3.21 10.06
C TYR A 78 -4.71 -3.90 11.42
N LYS A 79 -5.29 -3.19 12.38
CA LYS A 79 -5.46 -3.64 13.76
C LYS A 79 -6.93 -3.63 14.15
N ASN A 80 -7.24 -4.32 15.26
CA ASN A 80 -8.59 -4.44 15.81
C ASN A 80 -9.62 -4.95 14.78
N GLY A 81 -9.14 -5.70 13.79
CA GLY A 81 -9.93 -6.05 12.63
C GLY A 81 -10.95 -7.15 12.93
N ILE A 82 -12.13 -6.99 12.36
CA ILE A 82 -13.21 -7.97 12.34
C ILE A 82 -13.70 -8.13 10.90
N PHE A 83 -14.13 -9.35 10.57
CA PHE A 83 -14.83 -9.62 9.33
C PHE A 83 -16.19 -10.23 9.61
N VAL A 84 -17.12 -10.03 8.69
CA VAL A 84 -18.41 -10.73 8.63
C VAL A 84 -18.54 -11.34 7.23
N SER A 85 -18.65 -12.66 7.15
CA SER A 85 -18.74 -13.34 5.86
C SER A 85 -20.04 -13.09 5.12
N GLN A 86 -19.96 -13.15 3.79
CA GLN A 86 -21.09 -13.26 2.87
C GLN A 86 -21.21 -14.71 2.41
N ALA A 87 -22.44 -15.19 2.22
CA ALA A 87 -22.65 -16.57 1.78
C ALA A 87 -22.09 -16.77 0.36
N GLY A 88 -21.33 -17.85 0.16
CA GLY A 88 -20.78 -18.19 -1.15
C GLY A 88 -19.44 -18.91 -1.06
N SER A 89 -18.57 -18.67 -2.04
CA SER A 89 -17.20 -19.17 -2.02
C SER A 89 -16.44 -18.62 -0.81
N SER A 90 -15.83 -19.53 -0.05
CA SER A 90 -14.95 -19.22 1.07
C SER A 90 -13.68 -18.49 0.60
N PRO A 91 -12.95 -17.78 1.48
CA PRO A 91 -11.85 -16.92 1.04
C PRO A 91 -10.76 -17.66 0.24
N GLY A 92 -10.46 -18.91 0.60
CA GLY A 92 -9.47 -19.74 -0.08
C GLY A 92 -10.01 -20.62 -1.21
N ALA A 93 -11.27 -20.46 -1.63
CA ALA A 93 -12.01 -21.43 -2.46
C ALA A 93 -11.43 -21.74 -3.86
N CYS A 94 -10.48 -20.95 -4.36
CA CYS A 94 -9.85 -21.16 -5.67
C CYS A 94 -8.34 -21.42 -5.58
N GLU A 95 -7.81 -21.66 -4.38
CA GLU A 95 -6.41 -22.07 -4.22
C GLU A 95 -6.19 -23.51 -4.69
N SER A 96 -4.96 -24.02 -4.59
CA SER A 96 -4.64 -25.45 -4.75
C SER A 96 -4.33 -26.09 -3.40
N GLY A 97 -4.83 -27.30 -3.12
CA GLY A 97 -4.75 -27.92 -1.79
C GLY A 97 -5.98 -28.77 -1.43
N SER A 98 -6.02 -29.30 -0.20
CA SER A 98 -7.16 -30.07 0.33
C SER A 98 -8.22 -29.21 1.02
N ASP A 99 -7.89 -27.96 1.35
CA ASP A 99 -8.61 -27.14 2.32
C ASP A 99 -9.13 -25.84 1.68
N ASN A 100 -9.67 -25.89 0.47
CA ASN A 100 -9.71 -24.71 -0.40
C ASN A 100 -10.90 -24.67 -1.37
N GLY A 101 -12.08 -25.19 -1.02
CA GLY A 101 -13.14 -25.30 -2.04
C GLY A 101 -14.53 -25.58 -1.54
N ASN A 102 -14.83 -25.26 -0.28
CA ASN A 102 -16.17 -25.48 0.24
C ASN A 102 -17.04 -24.26 -0.04
N THR A 103 -17.66 -23.73 0.98
CA THR A 103 -18.40 -22.49 0.96
C THR A 103 -18.31 -21.93 2.36
N ILE A 104 -18.71 -20.68 2.54
CA ILE A 104 -18.90 -20.10 3.86
C ILE A 104 -20.35 -19.65 3.97
N ALA A 105 -20.99 -19.89 5.12
CA ALA A 105 -22.31 -19.33 5.40
C ALA A 105 -22.19 -17.82 5.60
N ALA A 106 -23.28 -17.07 5.40
CA ALA A 106 -23.32 -15.66 5.76
C ALA A 106 -23.27 -15.48 7.30
N GLY A 107 -22.61 -14.43 7.76
CA GLY A 107 -22.60 -14.07 9.18
C GLY A 107 -21.56 -14.79 10.03
N VAL A 108 -20.67 -15.59 9.44
CA VAL A 108 -19.47 -16.07 10.14
C VAL A 108 -18.60 -14.86 10.47
N THR A 109 -18.35 -14.67 11.76
CA THR A 109 -17.51 -13.58 12.25
C THR A 109 -16.16 -14.08 12.69
N GLY A 110 -15.14 -13.25 12.51
CA GLY A 110 -13.81 -13.56 13.00
C GLY A 110 -12.96 -12.32 13.23
N LYS A 111 -11.67 -12.56 13.44
CA LYS A 111 -10.65 -11.53 13.58
C LYS A 111 -9.78 -11.48 12.35
N LEU A 112 -9.34 -10.29 11.98
CA LEU A 112 -8.34 -10.08 10.95
C LEU A 112 -7.22 -9.17 11.46
N HIS A 113 -6.01 -9.44 10.98
CA HIS A 113 -4.90 -8.51 11.04
C HIS A 113 -4.15 -8.58 9.72
N ALA A 114 -3.63 -7.45 9.26
CA ALA A 114 -2.83 -7.41 8.06
C ALA A 114 -1.69 -6.39 8.20
N GLU A 115 -0.59 -6.67 7.53
CA GLU A 115 0.50 -5.73 7.37
C GLU A 115 0.77 -5.56 5.87
N TRP A 116 0.82 -4.30 5.43
CA TRP A 116 1.09 -3.92 4.06
C TRP A 116 2.32 -3.03 4.02
N ASN A 117 3.23 -3.28 3.10
CA ASN A 117 4.46 -2.51 2.92
C ASN A 117 4.65 -2.12 1.46
N ARG A 118 5.23 -0.94 1.23
CA ARG A 118 5.75 -0.55 -0.08
C ARG A 118 6.85 0.50 0.04
N THR A 119 7.71 0.53 -0.97
CA THR A 119 8.62 1.66 -1.18
C THR A 119 7.87 2.83 -1.81
N VAL A 120 8.18 4.04 -1.36
CA VAL A 120 7.67 5.31 -1.88
C VAL A 120 8.83 6.20 -2.25
N THR A 121 8.82 6.76 -3.45
CA THR A 121 9.74 7.80 -3.89
C THR A 121 8.98 9.12 -3.92
N ALA A 122 9.62 10.23 -3.52
CA ALA A 122 9.00 11.54 -3.54
C ALA A 122 9.92 12.61 -4.13
N ALA A 123 9.34 13.59 -4.81
CA ALA A 123 10.03 14.75 -5.37
C ALA A 123 10.13 15.91 -4.37
N THR A 124 9.31 15.89 -3.32
CA THR A 124 9.21 16.96 -2.31
C THR A 124 9.63 16.47 -0.93
N ALA A 125 10.02 17.41 -0.06
CA ALA A 125 10.23 17.11 1.34
C ALA A 125 8.89 16.77 2.02
N PRO A 126 8.85 15.78 2.93
CA PRO A 126 7.62 15.35 3.58
C PRO A 126 7.13 16.40 4.57
N ASN A 127 5.83 16.66 4.59
CA ASN A 127 5.15 17.31 5.69
C ASN A 127 5.14 16.39 6.91
N GLN A 128 5.89 16.77 7.95
CA GLN A 128 6.03 16.01 9.21
C GLN A 128 4.75 16.00 10.07
N SER A 129 3.74 16.79 9.72
CA SER A 129 2.44 16.85 10.38
C SER A 129 1.33 16.82 9.33
N PRO A 130 1.09 15.65 8.70
CA PRO A 130 0.08 15.52 7.65
C PRO A 130 -1.32 15.88 8.16
N GLY A 131 -2.06 16.67 7.39
CA GLY A 131 -3.41 17.10 7.71
C GLY A 131 -4.43 16.00 7.43
N CYS A 132 -4.51 14.98 8.29
CA CYS A 132 -5.49 13.89 8.15
C CYS A 132 -6.88 14.20 8.72
N GLY A 133 -7.11 15.42 9.21
CA GLY A 133 -8.40 15.84 9.77
C GLY A 133 -8.67 15.29 11.18
N VAL A 134 -9.83 15.59 11.73
CA VAL A 134 -10.27 15.06 13.03
C VAL A 134 -10.46 13.54 12.87
N ASN A 135 -9.99 12.76 13.85
CA ASN A 135 -10.04 11.30 13.81
C ASN A 135 -9.40 10.66 12.55
N ASN A 136 -8.50 11.37 11.87
CA ASN A 136 -7.80 10.94 10.66
C ASN A 136 -8.70 10.64 9.44
N GLU A 137 -9.92 11.18 9.40
CA GLU A 137 -10.94 10.89 8.38
C GLU A 137 -10.55 11.29 6.94
N THR A 138 -9.58 12.19 6.75
CA THR A 138 -9.09 12.59 5.42
C THR A 138 -8.03 11.63 4.87
N CYS A 139 -7.60 10.63 5.65
CA CYS A 139 -6.57 9.66 5.27
C CYS A 139 -7.07 8.20 5.25
N PRO A 140 -8.24 7.86 4.64
CA PRO A 140 -8.77 6.48 4.66
C PRO A 140 -7.94 5.48 3.83
N SER A 141 -7.08 6.00 2.94
CA SER A 141 -6.22 5.21 2.06
C SER A 141 -4.75 5.65 2.18
N ALA A 142 -3.83 4.75 1.79
CA ALA A 142 -2.41 5.08 1.67
C ALA A 142 -2.18 6.27 0.72
N SER A 143 -2.92 6.34 -0.39
CA SER A 143 -2.80 7.43 -1.36
C SER A 143 -3.22 8.78 -0.78
N SER A 144 -4.35 8.83 -0.05
CA SER A 144 -4.77 10.05 0.66
C SER A 144 -3.76 10.46 1.73
N PHE A 145 -3.23 9.51 2.50
CA PHE A 145 -2.16 9.78 3.46
C PHE A 145 -0.91 10.36 2.76
N LEU A 146 -0.41 9.73 1.71
CA LEU A 146 0.77 10.21 0.97
C LEU A 146 0.54 11.57 0.30
N ASN A 147 -0.68 11.85 -0.19
CA ASN A 147 -1.04 13.16 -0.71
C ASN A 147 -0.97 14.26 0.36
N THR A 148 -1.35 13.96 1.62
CA THR A 148 -1.19 14.93 2.73
C THR A 148 0.26 15.13 3.18
N VAL A 149 1.13 14.14 2.93
CA VAL A 149 2.55 14.20 3.28
C VAL A 149 3.36 14.92 2.20
N PHE A 150 3.21 14.54 0.93
CA PHE A 150 4.06 15.00 -0.18
C PHE A 150 3.35 15.96 -1.14
N GLY A 151 2.03 16.07 -1.08
CA GLY A 151 1.21 16.68 -2.13
C GLY A 151 0.89 15.68 -3.24
N ALA A 152 -0.22 15.89 -3.94
CA ALA A 152 -0.57 15.11 -5.11
C ALA A 152 0.54 15.20 -6.18
N ASP A 153 0.72 14.12 -6.94
CA ASP A 153 1.68 13.98 -8.05
C ASP A 153 3.18 14.12 -7.67
N ASN A 154 3.50 14.34 -6.39
CA ASN A 154 4.87 14.46 -5.91
C ASN A 154 5.45 13.15 -5.39
N TRP A 155 4.73 12.04 -5.52
CA TRP A 155 5.18 10.74 -5.06
C TRP A 155 4.79 9.64 -6.04
N THR A 156 5.60 8.58 -6.06
CA THR A 156 5.30 7.32 -6.72
C THR A 156 5.50 6.19 -5.72
N GLY A 157 4.69 5.14 -5.84
CA GLY A 157 4.81 3.97 -4.98
C GLY A 157 5.19 2.74 -5.81
N GLY A 158 6.11 1.93 -5.29
CA GLY A 158 6.41 0.61 -5.83
C GLY A 158 5.31 -0.39 -5.51
N ASP A 159 5.53 -1.66 -5.86
CA ASP A 159 4.58 -2.74 -5.59
C ASP A 159 4.33 -2.91 -4.10
N TRP A 160 3.12 -3.35 -3.77
CA TRP A 160 2.78 -3.74 -2.41
C TRP A 160 3.29 -5.14 -2.11
N SER A 161 3.79 -5.35 -0.91
CA SER A 161 3.80 -6.66 -0.26
C SER A 161 2.82 -6.61 0.90
N ALA A 162 2.06 -7.69 1.11
CA ALA A 162 1.19 -7.78 2.26
C ALA A 162 1.12 -9.18 2.82
N VAL A 163 0.77 -9.27 4.08
CA VAL A 163 0.34 -10.51 4.71
C VAL A 163 -0.91 -10.21 5.51
N GLY A 164 -2.01 -10.86 5.16
CA GLY A 164 -3.27 -10.89 5.88
C GLY A 164 -3.44 -12.22 6.62
N TYR A 165 -3.98 -12.16 7.83
CA TYR A 165 -4.38 -13.33 8.59
C TYR A 165 -5.79 -13.16 9.10
N TYR A 166 -6.62 -14.14 8.80
CA TYR A 166 -8.01 -14.22 9.18
C TYR A 166 -8.22 -15.45 10.06
N ASN A 167 -8.89 -15.24 11.18
CA ASN A 167 -9.26 -16.28 12.12
C ASN A 167 -10.79 -16.31 12.26
N GLY A 168 -11.41 -17.32 11.68
CA GLY A 168 -12.85 -17.57 11.75
C GLY A 168 -13.30 -18.28 13.02
N ASN A 169 -12.51 -18.21 14.10
CA ASN A 169 -12.69 -18.98 15.32
C ASN A 169 -12.67 -20.49 15.03
N ASN A 170 -13.77 -21.19 15.29
CA ASN A 170 -13.91 -22.62 15.03
C ASN A 170 -14.10 -22.94 13.54
N ASN A 171 -14.20 -21.94 12.67
CA ASN A 171 -14.48 -22.10 11.24
C ASN A 171 -13.22 -22.15 10.37
N GLY A 172 -12.03 -22.12 10.97
CA GLY A 172 -10.75 -22.18 10.26
C GLY A 172 -9.98 -20.86 10.26
N THR A 173 -8.86 -20.87 9.53
CA THR A 173 -7.96 -19.73 9.39
C THR A 173 -7.52 -19.62 7.94
N TRP A 174 -7.43 -18.39 7.44
CA TRP A 174 -6.95 -18.10 6.11
C TRP A 174 -5.79 -17.11 6.16
N PHE A 175 -4.76 -17.38 5.39
CA PHE A 175 -3.57 -16.54 5.25
C PHE A 175 -3.49 -16.04 3.81
N ASP A 176 -3.67 -14.73 3.64
CA ASP A 176 -3.50 -14.01 2.38
C ASP A 176 -2.06 -13.48 2.31
N THR A 177 -1.32 -13.81 1.26
CA THR A 177 0.07 -13.33 1.11
C THR A 177 0.25 -12.31 -0.01
N LEU A 178 -0.80 -12.01 -0.79
CA LEU A 178 -0.80 -11.20 -2.01
C LEU A 178 0.37 -11.47 -2.97
N THR A 179 1.05 -12.60 -2.83
CA THR A 179 2.26 -12.93 -3.55
C THR A 179 1.88 -13.92 -4.63
N ASN A 180 1.87 -13.47 -5.90
CA ASN A 180 1.34 -14.22 -7.04
C ASN A 180 -0.19 -14.46 -7.00
N TRP A 181 -0.92 -13.52 -6.41
CA TRP A 181 -2.38 -13.59 -6.26
C TRP A 181 -3.11 -14.06 -7.54
N PRO A 182 -4.11 -14.95 -7.44
CA PRO A 182 -4.62 -15.54 -6.20
C PRO A 182 -3.71 -16.62 -5.59
N LEU A 183 -2.80 -17.19 -6.40
CA LEU A 183 -2.02 -18.35 -6.03
C LEU A 183 -1.09 -18.08 -4.83
N ASN A 184 -1.02 -19.03 -3.89
CA ASN A 184 -0.13 -19.10 -2.71
C ASN A 184 -0.77 -18.64 -1.37
N ASP A 185 -2.08 -18.48 -1.35
CA ASP A 185 -2.81 -18.34 -0.10
C ASP A 185 -2.94 -19.70 0.60
N ARG A 186 -3.12 -19.68 1.93
CA ARG A 186 -3.11 -20.93 2.74
C ARG A 186 -4.25 -21.00 3.74
N GLY A 187 -4.78 -22.20 3.91
CA GLY A 187 -5.95 -22.44 4.75
C GLY A 187 -7.22 -21.89 4.12
N ASP A 188 -8.32 -21.98 4.86
CA ASP A 188 -9.63 -21.46 4.44
C ASP A 188 -10.56 -21.32 5.66
N ILE A 189 -11.68 -20.64 5.46
CA ILE A 189 -12.74 -20.45 6.46
C ILE A 189 -14.05 -20.96 5.87
N THR A 190 -14.57 -22.08 6.40
CA THR A 190 -15.61 -22.88 5.73
C THR A 190 -16.90 -23.05 6.57
N GLY A 191 -17.10 -22.16 7.55
CA GLY A 191 -18.15 -22.24 8.58
C GLY A 191 -19.55 -22.48 8.01
N SER A 192 -19.95 -23.75 8.02
CA SER A 192 -21.21 -24.29 7.50
C SER A 192 -22.25 -24.48 8.60
#